data_AF-A0A846X1J2-F1
#
_entry.id   AF-A0A846X1J2-F1
#
_cell.length_a   1.000
_cell.length_b   1.000
_cell.length_c   1.000
_cell.angle_alpha   90.00
_cell.angle_beta   90.00
_cell.angle_gamma   90.00
#
_symmetry.space_group_name_H-M   'P 1'
#
loop_
_entity.id
_entity.type
_entity.pdbx_description
1 polymer ?
#
loop_
_entity_poly.entity_id
_entity_poly.type
_entity_poly.pdbx_seq_one_letter_code
_entity_poly.pdbx_strand_id
1 'polypeptide(L)'
;MIPKRLLPQKVTYAPYLGSGPEGDVYDDPITVPARVQFQNKLIRDNTGVEVISAATIYLQPQTTPPTVGTLVDLPDGTSRPVIAFALTVGARTTELLTVEVS
;
A
#
# COMPACT_ATOMS: atom_id res chain seq x y z
N MET A 1 -15.45 0.96 7.89
CA MET A 1 -14.76 -0.27 8.36
C MET A 1 -15.07 -1.43 7.41
N ILE A 2 -14.06 -2.19 6.99
CA ILE A 2 -14.23 -3.34 6.09
C ILE A 2 -14.45 -4.61 6.93
N PRO A 3 -15.42 -5.49 6.65
CA PRO A 3 -15.50 -6.79 7.33
C PRO A 3 -14.23 -7.62 7.14
N LYS A 4 -13.67 -8.22 8.20
CA LYS A 4 -12.43 -9.03 8.14
C LYS A 4 -12.47 -10.15 7.09
N ARG A 5 -13.65 -10.75 6.86
CA ARG A 5 -13.86 -11.77 5.82
C ARG A 5 -13.55 -11.28 4.40
N LEU A 6 -13.58 -9.97 4.16
CA LEU A 6 -13.24 -9.34 2.88
C LEU A 6 -11.76 -8.95 2.77
N LEU A 7 -10.95 -9.20 3.81
CA LEU A 7 -9.49 -9.01 3.83
C LEU A 7 -8.81 -10.38 4.04
N PRO A 8 -8.90 -11.30 3.07
CA PRO A 8 -8.44 -12.68 3.26
C PRO A 8 -6.92 -12.81 3.28
N GLN A 9 -6.18 -11.80 2.83
CA GLN A 9 -4.74 -11.82 2.66
C GLN A 9 -4.03 -11.04 3.76
N LYS A 10 -2.71 -11.16 3.80
CA LYS A 10 -1.83 -10.40 4.67
C LYS A 10 -0.77 -9.71 3.83
N VAL A 11 -0.41 -8.50 4.22
CA VAL A 11 0.72 -7.76 3.66
C VAL A 11 1.64 -7.33 4.79
N THR A 12 2.93 -7.28 4.51
CA THR A 12 3.95 -6.81 5.46
C THR A 12 4.63 -5.58 4.91
N TYR A 13 4.86 -4.57 5.75
CA TYR A 13 5.64 -3.38 5.41
C TYR A 13 6.23 -2.77 6.68
N ALA A 14 7.28 -1.97 6.50
CA ALA A 14 7.86 -1.17 7.57
C ALA A 14 7.17 0.22 7.58
N PRO A 15 6.43 0.58 8.65
CA PRO A 15 5.80 1.89 8.76
C PRO A 15 6.84 3.01 8.71
N TYR A 16 6.56 4.06 7.97
CA TYR A 16 7.44 5.23 7.92
C TYR A 16 7.25 6.10 9.17
N LEU A 17 8.34 6.35 9.92
CA LEU A 17 8.33 7.13 11.16
C LEU A 17 8.67 8.61 10.93
N GLY A 18 9.34 8.95 9.82
CA GLY A 18 9.72 10.32 9.45
C GLY A 18 11.12 10.42 8.85
N SER A 19 11.50 11.61 8.40
CA SER A 19 12.86 11.87 7.90
C SER A 19 13.72 12.43 9.02
N GLY A 20 14.90 11.84 9.21
CA GLY A 20 15.96 12.35 10.07
C GLY A 20 17.12 12.96 9.27
N PRO A 21 18.16 13.48 9.96
CA PRO A 21 19.35 14.05 9.33
C PRO A 21 20.12 13.06 8.43
N GLU A 22 19.97 11.75 8.70
CA GLU A 22 20.65 10.67 7.99
C GLU A 22 19.76 9.99 6.93
N GLY A 23 18.50 10.41 6.78
CA GLY A 23 17.55 9.84 5.84
C GLY A 23 16.23 9.41 6.48
N ASP A 24 15.44 8.68 5.70
CA ASP A 24 14.13 8.19 6.09
C ASP A 24 14.21 7.08 7.15
N VAL A 25 13.44 7.21 8.22
CA VAL A 25 13.39 6.28 9.35
C VAL A 25 12.10 5.46 9.24
N TYR A 26 12.22 4.15 9.39
CA TYR A 26 11.13 3.20 9.36
C TYR A 26 11.07 2.42 10.68
N ASP A 27 9.86 2.03 11.09
CA ASP A 27 9.60 1.19 12.26
C ASP A 27 9.78 -0.30 11.91
N ASP A 28 9.69 -1.16 12.93
CA ASP A 28 9.70 -2.60 12.74
C ASP A 28 8.59 -3.04 11.76
N PRO A 29 8.87 -4.00 10.84
CA PRO A 29 7.88 -4.48 9.89
C PRO A 29 6.64 -5.04 10.58
N ILE A 30 5.46 -4.57 10.16
CA ILE A 30 4.17 -5.04 10.66
C ILE A 30 3.42 -5.83 9.59
N THR A 31 2.72 -6.88 10.00
CA THR A 31 1.85 -7.66 9.12
C THR A 31 0.38 -7.36 9.41
N VAL A 32 -0.36 -6.94 8.38
CA VAL A 32 -1.75 -6.49 8.53
C VAL A 32 -2.69 -7.22 7.57
N PRO A 33 -3.97 -7.44 7.95
CA PRO A 33 -4.95 -8.03 7.04
C PRO A 33 -5.29 -7.07 5.91
N ALA A 34 -5.30 -7.59 4.70
CA ALA A 34 -5.52 -6.81 3.48
C ALA A 34 -6.34 -7.58 2.45
N ARG A 35 -6.84 -6.85 1.46
CA ARG A 35 -7.27 -7.42 0.19
C ARG A 35 -6.38 -6.84 -0.89
N VAL A 36 -5.69 -7.70 -1.61
CA VAL A 36 -4.80 -7.40 -2.73
C VAL A 36 -5.50 -7.83 -4.00
N GLN A 37 -5.71 -6.87 -4.89
CA GLN A 37 -6.23 -7.09 -6.22
C GLN A 37 -5.11 -6.86 -7.23
N PHE A 38 -4.60 -7.96 -7.80
CA PHE A 38 -3.64 -7.90 -8.89
C PHE A 38 -4.36 -7.51 -10.18
N GLN A 39 -4.07 -6.33 -10.69
CA GLN A 39 -4.63 -5.83 -11.93
C GLN A 39 -3.66 -4.85 -12.56
N ASN A 40 -3.18 -5.19 -13.75
CA ASN A 40 -2.35 -4.30 -14.55
C ASN A 40 -3.21 -3.15 -15.06
N LYS A 41 -2.94 -1.93 -14.59
CA LYS A 41 -3.66 -0.72 -15.02
C LYS A 41 -2.69 0.44 -15.12
N LEU A 42 -2.82 1.23 -16.18
CA LEU A 42 -2.12 2.50 -16.29
C LEU A 42 -2.77 3.50 -15.32
N ILE A 43 -1.98 4.00 -14.38
CA ILE A 43 -2.38 4.99 -13.38
C ILE A 43 -1.42 6.16 -13.40
N ARG A 44 -1.82 7.29 -12.80
CA ARG A 44 -0.88 8.37 -12.50
C ARG A 44 -0.35 8.19 -11.09
N ASP A 45 0.97 8.25 -10.94
CA ASP A 45 1.63 8.30 -9.65
C ASP A 45 1.43 9.67 -8.97
N ASN A 46 2.00 9.84 -7.78
CA ASN A 46 1.91 11.10 -7.04
C ASN A 46 2.67 12.28 -7.70
N THR A 47 3.50 12.03 -8.71
CA THR A 47 4.22 13.05 -9.48
C THR A 47 3.49 13.43 -10.78
N GLY A 48 2.42 12.71 -11.12
CA GLY A 48 1.64 12.89 -12.35
C GLY A 48 2.14 12.06 -13.53
N VAL A 49 3.16 11.22 -13.33
CA VAL A 49 3.71 10.31 -14.34
C VAL A 49 2.80 9.09 -14.50
N GLU A 50 2.61 8.65 -15.74
CA GLU A 50 1.83 7.46 -16.05
C GLU A 50 2.68 6.21 -15.81
N VAL A 51 2.26 5.40 -14.83
CA VAL A 51 2.94 4.17 -14.38
C VAL A 51 1.98 2.99 -14.49
N ILE A 52 2.50 1.81 -14.79
CA ILE A 52 1.71 0.58 -14.75
C ILE A 52 1.64 0.10 -13.30
N SER A 53 0.45 0.23 -12.70
CA SER A 53 0.13 -0.41 -11.42
C SER A 53 0.00 -1.92 -11.60
N ALA A 54 0.63 -2.70 -10.73
CA ALA A 54 0.52 -4.15 -10.68
C ALA A 54 -0.60 -4.64 -9.77
N ALA A 55 -0.80 -3.94 -8.65
CA ALA A 55 -1.76 -4.36 -7.65
C ALA A 55 -2.32 -3.18 -6.85
N THR A 56 -3.55 -3.37 -6.39
CA THR A 56 -4.28 -2.46 -5.53
C THR A 56 -4.53 -3.14 -4.19
N ILE A 57 -4.08 -2.53 -3.10
CA ILE A 57 -4.21 -3.06 -1.74
C ILE A 57 -5.25 -2.25 -0.98
N TYR A 58 -6.20 -2.94 -0.37
CA TYR A 58 -7.21 -2.36 0.51
C TYR A 58 -6.90 -2.72 1.95
N LEU A 59 -6.76 -1.70 2.80
CA LEU A 59 -6.46 -1.81 4.23
C LEU A 59 -7.61 -1.30 5.10
N GLN A 60 -7.58 -1.66 6.39
CA GLN A 60 -8.49 -1.05 7.37
C GLN A 60 -8.09 0.40 7.62
N PRO A 61 -9.05 1.35 7.73
CA PRO A 61 -8.76 2.78 7.98
C PRO A 61 -8.08 3.14 9.31
N GLN A 62 -7.84 2.16 10.17
CA GLN A 62 -7.26 2.35 11.51
C GLN A 62 -5.85 1.74 11.58
N THR A 63 -5.32 1.32 10.43
CA THR A 63 -3.95 0.82 10.30
C THR A 63 -3.08 2.00 9.90
N THR A 64 -1.85 2.09 10.37
CA THR A 64 -0.91 3.12 9.87
C THR A 64 -0.60 2.81 8.40
N PRO A 65 -1.06 3.59 7.42
CA PRO A 65 -0.85 3.24 6.02
C PRO A 65 0.64 3.32 5.65
N PRO A 66 1.13 2.45 4.76
CA PRO A 66 2.46 2.63 4.16
C PRO A 66 2.50 3.90 3.31
N THR A 67 3.62 4.60 3.34
CA THR A 67 3.84 5.83 2.53
C THR A 67 4.32 5.48 1.13
N VAL A 68 4.18 6.44 0.20
CA VAL A 68 4.75 6.33 -1.15
C VAL A 68 6.25 6.07 -1.06
N GLY A 69 6.77 5.11 -1.83
CA GLY A 69 8.15 4.62 -1.79
C GLY A 69 8.39 3.46 -0.83
N THR A 70 7.51 3.21 0.15
CA THR A 70 7.66 2.08 1.08
C THR A 70 7.54 0.76 0.31
N LEU A 71 8.42 -0.21 0.60
CA LEU A 71 8.30 -1.57 0.07
C LEU A 71 7.23 -2.35 0.84
N VAL A 72 6.35 -3.01 0.11
CA VAL A 72 5.29 -3.86 0.66
C VAL A 72 5.45 -5.27 0.14
N ASP A 73 5.54 -6.21 1.07
CA ASP A 73 5.54 -7.64 0.80
C ASP A 73 4.11 -8.10 0.51
N LEU A 74 3.93 -8.61 -0.70
CA LEU A 74 2.65 -9.06 -1.22
C LEU A 74 2.45 -10.57 -0.98
N PRO A 75 1.20 -11.05 -1.01
CA PRO A 75 0.89 -12.47 -0.84
C PRO A 75 1.47 -13.38 -1.93
N ASP A 76 1.91 -12.81 -3.05
CA ASP A 76 2.59 -13.54 -4.14
C ASP A 76 4.09 -13.76 -3.88
N GLY A 77 4.59 -13.29 -2.72
CA GLY A 77 6.00 -13.40 -2.32
C GLY A 77 6.90 -12.31 -2.89
N THR A 78 6.35 -11.32 -3.60
CA THR A 78 7.13 -10.21 -4.14
C THR A 78 7.04 -8.97 -3.24
N SER A 79 8.12 -8.18 -3.20
CA SER A 79 8.15 -6.87 -2.55
C SER A 79 8.06 -5.78 -3.60
N ARG A 80 7.14 -4.83 -3.45
CA ARG A 80 6.92 -3.76 -4.43
C ARG A 80 6.76 -2.39 -3.77
N PRO A 81 7.28 -1.30 -4.39
CA PRO A 81 7.14 0.03 -3.84
C PRO A 81 5.72 0.55 -4.01
N VAL A 82 5.27 1.31 -3.03
CA VAL A 82 4.03 2.10 -3.12
C VAL A 82 4.24 3.27 -4.07
N ILE A 83 3.37 3.41 -5.07
CA ILE A 83 3.40 4.53 -6.02
C ILE A 83 2.26 5.53 -5.82
N ALA A 84 1.17 5.11 -5.16
CA ALA A 84 0.06 6.00 -4.85
C ALA A 84 -0.70 5.53 -3.61
N PHE A 85 -1.26 6.50 -2.88
CA PHE A 85 -2.05 6.28 -1.67
C PHE A 85 -3.33 7.14 -1.69
N ALA A 86 -4.46 6.58 -1.24
CA ALA A 86 -5.70 7.31 -1.04
C ALA A 86 -6.46 6.82 0.22
N LEU A 87 -6.98 7.75 1.02
CA LEU A 87 -7.72 7.48 2.27
C LEU A 87 -9.18 7.04 2.05
N THR A 88 -9.69 7.15 0.83
CA THR A 88 -11.10 6.87 0.51
C THR A 88 -11.20 6.21 -0.85
N VAL A 89 -12.05 5.18 -0.93
CA VAL A 89 -12.44 4.54 -2.19
C VAL A 89 -13.96 4.56 -2.30
N GLY A 90 -14.48 5.36 -3.23
CA GLY A 90 -15.92 5.56 -3.38
C GLY A 90 -16.54 6.21 -2.14
N ALA A 91 -17.68 5.70 -1.65
CA ALA A 91 -18.38 6.25 -0.49
C ALA A 91 -17.90 5.71 0.86
N ARG A 92 -16.83 4.89 0.92
CA ARG A 92 -16.33 4.28 2.15
C ARG A 92 -14.91 4.75 2.44
N THR A 93 -14.66 5.17 3.69
CA THR A 93 -13.30 5.35 4.21
C THR A 93 -12.58 4.01 4.14
N THR A 94 -11.53 3.94 3.32
CA THR A 94 -10.71 2.76 3.07
C THR A 94 -9.40 3.26 2.52
N GLU A 95 -8.31 2.73 3.07
CA GLU A 95 -6.97 3.03 2.61
C GLU A 95 -6.67 2.17 1.39
N LEU A 96 -6.38 2.86 0.28
CA LEU A 96 -6.02 2.30 -1.00
C LEU A 96 -4.54 2.53 -1.25
N LEU A 97 -3.84 1.44 -1.50
CA LEU A 97 -2.46 1.47 -1.92
C LEU A 97 -2.35 0.97 -3.35
N THR A 98 -1.49 1.60 -4.13
CA THR A 98 -1.13 1.10 -5.46
C THR A 98 0.36 0.87 -5.55
N VAL A 99 0.77 -0.25 -6.14
CA VAL A 99 2.18 -0.67 -6.26
C VAL A 99 2.56 -0.93 -7.73
N GLU A 100 3.83 -0.69 -8.06
CA GLU A 100 4.40 -0.76 -9.42
C GLU A 100 4.51 -2.19 -9.98
N VAL A 101 4.51 -2.37 -11.31
CA VAL A 101 4.97 -3.59 -12.01
C VAL A 101 6.44 -3.46 -12.35
N SER A 102 7.29 -4.35 -11.83
CA SER A 102 8.66 -4.56 -12.32
C SER A 102 8.70 -5.44 -13.55
#